data_AF-A0A7W0JCI2-F1
#
_entry.id   AF-A0A7W0JCI2-F1
#
_cell.length_a   1.000
_cell.length_b   1.000
_cell.length_c   1.000
_cell.angle_alpha   90.00
_cell.angle_beta   90.00
_cell.angle_gamma   90.00
#
_symmetry.space_group_name_H-M   'P 1'
#
loop_
_entity.id
_entity.type
_entity.pdbx_description
1 polymer ?
#
loop_
_entity_poly.entity_id
_entity_poly.type
_entity_poly.pdbx_seq_one_letter_code
_entity_poly.pdbx_strand_id
1 'polypeptide(L)'
;MLDEYQIDIASLLGQKFLTAETPILENSIPREQFLKDLGFAVPSLSLQEKKVIKHLLFGYSARQSAEALFLSIRTVEHYIERIKSKLGVSSKQELILKAKDLEALGFLGNN
;
A
#
# COMPACT_ATOMS: atom_id res chain seq x y z
N MET A 1 3.89 -33.56 2.21
CA MET A 1 2.82 -33.85 1.23
C MET A 1 2.44 -32.65 0.35
N LEU A 2 3.04 -31.46 0.53
CA LEU A 2 2.92 -30.32 -0.40
C LEU A 2 4.11 -30.19 -1.36
N ASP A 3 5.15 -31.00 -1.19
CA ASP A 3 6.40 -30.92 -1.95
C ASP A 3 6.31 -31.51 -3.37
N GLU A 4 5.23 -32.23 -3.70
CA GLU A 4 5.07 -32.92 -4.99
C GLU A 4 4.54 -32.02 -6.13
N TYR A 5 4.19 -30.76 -5.86
CA TYR A 5 3.62 -29.83 -6.85
C TYR A 5 4.40 -28.51 -6.98
N GLN A 6 5.70 -28.50 -6.67
CA GLN A 6 6.55 -27.36 -7.03
C GLN A 6 6.73 -27.31 -8.55
N ILE A 7 5.94 -26.46 -9.21
CA ILE A 7 6.11 -26.16 -10.63
C ILE A 7 7.19 -25.10 -10.76
N ASP A 8 8.31 -25.47 -11.38
CA ASP A 8 9.28 -24.48 -11.84
C ASP A 8 8.70 -23.72 -13.04
N ILE A 9 8.11 -22.56 -12.74
CA ILE A 9 7.47 -21.68 -13.73
C ILE A 9 8.46 -21.27 -14.82
N ALA A 10 9.74 -21.08 -14.49
CA ALA A 10 10.76 -20.69 -15.45
C ALA A 10 11.05 -21.82 -16.44
N SER A 11 11.14 -23.05 -15.94
CA SER A 11 11.29 -24.23 -16.80
C SER A 11 10.06 -24.50 -17.66
N LEU A 12 8.85 -24.27 -17.14
CA LEU A 12 7.60 -24.48 -17.89
C LEU A 12 7.41 -23.48 -19.03
N LEU A 13 7.71 -22.20 -18.78
CA LEU A 13 7.45 -21.12 -19.74
C LEU A 13 8.66 -20.80 -20.65
N GLY A 14 9.82 -21.38 -20.34
CA GLY A 14 11.05 -21.29 -21.13
C GLY A 14 11.74 -19.91 -21.08
N GLN A 15 12.83 -19.76 -21.84
CA GLN A 15 13.66 -18.53 -21.81
C GLN A 15 12.87 -17.25 -22.15
N LYS A 16 11.82 -17.33 -22.97
CA LYS A 16 10.96 -16.18 -23.30
C LYS A 16 10.29 -15.56 -22.08
N PHE A 17 10.03 -16.32 -21.02
CA PHE A 17 9.51 -15.79 -19.75
C PHE A 17 10.55 -14.97 -19.00
N LEU A 18 11.82 -15.39 -19.06
CA LEU A 18 12.94 -14.74 -18.38
C LEU A 18 13.50 -13.53 -19.15
N THR A 19 13.33 -13.52 -20.48
CA THR A 19 13.94 -12.53 -21.37
C THR A 19 12.94 -11.66 -22.12
N ALA A 20 11.63 -11.83 -21.90
CA ALA A 20 10.67 -10.87 -22.43
C ALA A 20 10.91 -9.54 -21.74
N GLU A 21 11.33 -8.53 -22.51
CA GLU A 21 11.11 -7.14 -22.12
C GLU A 21 9.65 -7.03 -21.68
N THR A 22 9.40 -6.56 -20.45
CA THR A 22 8.05 -6.41 -19.93
C THR A 22 7.24 -5.66 -20.98
N PRO A 23 6.26 -6.31 -21.64
CA PRO A 23 5.56 -5.66 -22.73
C PRO A 23 4.87 -4.44 -22.15
N ILE A 24 5.13 -3.27 -22.74
CA ILE A 24 4.34 -2.09 -22.45
C ILE A 24 2.93 -2.44 -22.93
N LEU A 25 2.03 -2.72 -21.99
CA LEU A 25 0.63 -2.95 -22.32
C LEU A 25 0.06 -1.61 -22.77
N GLU A 26 -0.14 -1.43 -24.08
CA GLU A 26 -0.63 -0.19 -24.69
C GLU A 26 -1.95 0.31 -24.04
N ASN A 27 -2.68 -0.59 -23.39
CA ASN A 27 -3.93 -0.31 -22.68
C ASN A 27 -3.83 -0.59 -21.17
N SER A 28 -2.67 -0.35 -20.54
CA SER A 28 -2.52 -0.54 -19.09
C SER A 28 -3.45 0.40 -18.33
N ILE A 29 -4.39 -0.15 -17.57
CA ILE A 29 -5.21 0.62 -16.64
C ILE A 29 -4.43 0.86 -15.34
N PRO A 30 -4.64 2.00 -14.64
CA PRO A 30 -4.05 2.21 -13.33
C PRO A 30 -4.42 1.06 -12.39
N ARG A 31 -3.47 0.65 -11.54
CA ARG A 31 -3.68 -0.42 -10.55
C ARG A 31 -4.95 -0.24 -9.72
N GLU A 32 -5.25 1.01 -9.35
CA GLU A 32 -6.46 1.32 -8.60
C GLU A 32 -7.74 1.03 -9.38
N GLN A 33 -7.76 1.28 -10.69
CA GLN A 33 -8.89 0.96 -11.55
C GLN A 33 -9.03 -0.56 -11.69
N PHE A 34 -7.93 -1.26 -11.96
CA PHE A 34 -7.92 -2.73 -12.04
C PHE A 34 -8.49 -3.39 -10.77
N LEU A 35 -8.09 -2.91 -9.60
CA LEU A 35 -8.58 -3.45 -8.33
C LEU A 35 -10.06 -3.16 -8.10
N LYS A 36 -10.56 -1.98 -8.52
CA LYS A 36 -11.99 -1.68 -8.50
C LYS A 36 -12.78 -2.59 -9.43
N ASP A 37 -12.26 -2.84 -10.63
CA ASP A 37 -12.92 -3.72 -11.61
C ASP A 37 -13.01 -5.17 -11.11
N LEU A 38 -12.04 -5.61 -10.30
CA LEU A 38 -12.07 -6.90 -9.58
C LEU A 38 -12.97 -6.91 -8.32
N GLY A 39 -13.60 -5.79 -7.97
CA GLY A 39 -14.47 -5.67 -6.80
C GLY A 39 -13.74 -5.44 -5.48
N PHE A 40 -12.43 -5.13 -5.50
CA PHE A 40 -11.71 -4.76 -4.29
C PHE A 40 -11.97 -3.32 -3.89
N ALA A 41 -12.22 -3.11 -2.59
CA ALA A 41 -12.29 -1.77 -2.01
C ALA A 41 -10.88 -1.17 -1.92
N VAL A 42 -10.57 -0.23 -2.82
CA VAL A 42 -9.31 0.54 -2.78
C VAL A 42 -9.46 1.70 -1.80
N PRO A 43 -8.67 1.77 -0.71
CA PRO A 43 -8.74 2.89 0.21
C PRO A 43 -8.25 4.18 -0.47
N SER A 44 -9.12 5.19 -0.49
CA SER A 44 -8.81 6.50 -1.06
C SER A 44 -8.01 7.35 -0.08
N LEU A 45 -6.69 7.10 -0.02
CA LEU A 45 -5.73 7.91 0.75
C LEU A 45 -4.99 8.88 -0.16
N SER A 46 -4.96 10.15 0.22
CA SER A 46 -4.13 11.17 -0.41
C SER A 46 -2.65 10.88 -0.19
N LEU A 47 -1.79 11.52 -1.00
CA LEU A 47 -0.34 11.39 -0.86
C LEU A 47 0.16 11.76 0.53
N GLN A 48 -0.41 12.80 1.16
CA GLN A 48 -0.02 13.21 2.53
C GLN A 48 -0.47 12.20 3.58
N GLU A 49 -1.68 11.65 3.44
CA GLU A 49 -2.18 10.59 4.32
C GLU A 49 -1.32 9.32 4.21
N LYS A 50 -0.88 8.94 3.00
CA LYS A 50 0.07 7.84 2.78
C LYS A 50 1.44 8.10 3.43
N LYS A 51 1.95 9.34 3.42
CA LYS A 51 3.20 9.69 4.11
C LYS A 51 3.07 9.57 5.63
N VAL A 52 1.99 10.10 6.20
CA VAL A 52 1.73 10.04 7.65
C VAL A 52 1.56 8.59 8.13
N ILE A 53 0.78 7.76 7.40
CA ILE A 53 0.56 6.37 7.81
C ILE A 53 1.86 5.53 7.74
N LYS A 54 2.75 5.81 6.78
CA LYS A 54 4.09 5.20 6.73
C LYS A 54 4.92 5.52 7.95
N HIS A 55 4.96 6.79 8.38
CA HIS A 55 5.69 7.15 9.60
C HIS A 55 5.13 6.42 10.84
N LEU A 56 3.80 6.21 10.92
CA LEU A 56 3.21 5.41 11.98
C LEU A 56 3.67 3.94 11.94
N LEU A 57 3.82 3.35 10.75
CA LEU A 57 4.35 2.00 10.57
C LEU A 57 5.81 1.88 11.04
N PHE A 58 6.61 2.93 10.87
CA PHE A 58 7.98 3.03 11.40
C PHE A 58 8.04 3.33 12.91
N GLY A 59 6.89 3.45 13.58
CA GLY A 59 6.81 3.71 15.01
C GLY A 59 6.98 5.18 15.40
N TYR A 60 6.94 6.11 14.45
CA TYR A 60 7.05 7.53 14.76
C TYR A 60 5.80 8.05 15.50
N SER A 61 6.05 8.93 16.47
CA SER A 61 5.01 9.74 17.10
C SER A 61 4.50 10.84 16.16
N ALA A 62 3.34 11.43 16.46
CA ALA A 62 2.81 12.55 15.67
C ALA A 62 3.80 13.74 15.61
N ARG A 63 4.55 13.97 16.70
CA ARG A 63 5.61 14.97 16.76
C ARG A 63 6.78 14.67 15.82
N GLN A 64 7.33 13.46 15.87
CA GLN A 64 8.41 13.04 14.98
C GLN A 64 7.96 13.06 13.51
N SER A 65 6.72 12.63 13.24
CA SER A 65 6.14 12.72 11.90
C SER A 65 5.98 14.15 11.42
N ALA A 66 5.60 15.08 12.30
CA ALA A 66 5.46 16.49 11.97
C ALA A 66 6.81 17.11 11.60
N GLU A 67 7.85 16.82 12.39
CA GLU A 67 9.22 17.24 12.11
C GLU A 67 9.72 16.69 10.78
N ALA A 68 9.60 15.37 10.56
CA ALA A 68 10.08 14.72 9.34
C ALA A 68 9.31 15.12 8.06
N LEU A 69 8.05 15.55 8.19
CA LEU A 69 7.22 16.00 7.05
C LEU A 69 7.18 17.52 6.89
N PHE A 70 7.89 18.29 7.74
CA PHE A 70 7.82 19.76 7.77
C PHE A 70 6.39 20.30 7.94
N LEU A 71 5.62 19.67 8.84
CA LEU A 71 4.23 20.00 9.16
C LEU A 71 4.09 20.40 10.63
N SER A 72 2.94 21.00 10.98
CA SER A 72 2.59 21.16 12.40
C SER A 72 2.11 19.82 12.98
N ILE A 73 2.31 19.62 14.29
CA ILE A 73 1.79 18.45 15.02
C ILE A 73 0.28 18.31 14.82
N ARG A 74 -0.45 19.43 14.94
CA ARG A 74 -1.90 19.48 14.74
C ARG A 74 -2.31 19.04 13.33
N THR A 75 -1.52 19.37 12.32
CA THR A 75 -1.75 18.93 10.94
C THR A 75 -1.59 17.41 10.81
N VAL A 76 -0.56 16.84 11.43
CA VAL A 76 -0.36 15.38 11.44
C VAL A 76 -1.49 14.68 12.18
N GLU A 77 -1.91 15.17 13.35
CA GLU A 77 -3.06 14.64 14.10
C GLU A 77 -4.34 14.69 13.27
N HIS A 78 -4.57 15.79 12.55
CA HIS A 78 -5.70 15.91 11.64
C HIS A 78 -5.65 14.86 10.51
N TYR A 79 -4.47 14.61 9.93
CA TYR A 79 -4.32 13.54 8.96
C TYR A 79 -4.61 12.16 9.58
N ILE A 80 -4.13 11.88 10.79
CA ILE A 80 -4.41 10.62 11.49
C ILE A 80 -5.92 10.40 11.67
N GLU A 81 -6.65 11.42 12.12
CA GLU A 81 -8.11 11.31 12.29
C GLU A 81 -8.85 11.13 10.96
N ARG A 82 -8.43 11.82 9.89
CA ARG A 82 -8.99 11.58 8.55
C ARG A 82 -8.74 10.16 8.06
N ILE A 83 -7.53 9.63 8.28
CA ILE A 83 -7.18 8.26 7.89
C ILE A 83 -8.05 7.27 8.67
N LYS A 84 -8.21 7.47 9.99
CA LYS A 84 -9.08 6.63 10.82
C LYS A 84 -10.50 6.58 10.27
N SER A 85 -11.08 7.74 9.96
CA SER A 85 -12.41 7.84 9.35
C SER A 85 -12.49 7.14 7.99
N LYS A 86 -11.46 7.28 7.14
CA LYS A 86 -11.42 6.64 5.81
C LYS A 86 -11.27 5.12 5.87
N LEU A 87 -10.54 4.61 6.86
CA LEU A 87 -10.30 3.17 7.02
C LEU A 87 -11.32 2.48 7.93
N GLY A 88 -12.23 3.25 8.53
CA GLY A 88 -13.27 2.76 9.44
C GLY A 88 -12.69 2.18 10.73
N VAL A 89 -11.66 2.81 11.28
CA VAL A 89 -10.98 2.39 12.51
C VAL A 89 -11.10 3.46 13.60
N SER A 90 -11.14 3.02 14.85
CA SER A 90 -11.41 3.88 16.01
C SER A 90 -10.16 4.21 16.81
N SER A 91 -9.14 3.34 16.77
CA SER A 91 -7.93 3.44 17.58
C SER A 91 -6.65 3.52 16.75
N LYS A 92 -5.58 4.05 17.36
CA LYS A 92 -4.25 4.07 16.74
C LYS A 92 -3.72 2.64 16.50
N GLN A 93 -4.05 1.70 17.38
CA GLN A 93 -3.64 0.30 17.25
C GLN A 93 -4.33 -0.36 16.04
N GLU A 94 -5.66 -0.21 15.90
CA GLU A 94 -6.40 -0.67 14.72
C GLU A 94 -5.86 -0.04 13.44
N LEU A 95 -5.55 1.26 13.48
CA LEU A 95 -4.96 1.96 12.34
C LEU A 95 -3.62 1.32 11.92
N ILE A 96 -2.74 1.02 12.87
CA ILE A 96 -1.44 0.40 12.59
C ILE A 96 -1.63 -1.01 12.00
N LEU A 97 -2.54 -1.81 12.55
CA LEU A 97 -2.83 -3.15 12.01
C LEU A 97 -3.32 -3.07 10.56
N LYS A 98 -4.31 -2.22 10.30
CA LYS A 98 -4.84 -2.03 8.95
C LYS A 98 -3.79 -1.46 8.00
N ALA A 99 -2.93 -0.57 8.47
CA ALA A 99 -1.83 -0.03 7.68
C ALA A 99 -0.82 -1.11 7.26
N LYS A 100 -0.56 -2.12 8.10
CA LYS A 100 0.31 -3.25 7.73
C LYS A 100 -0.29 -4.07 6.60
N ASP A 101 -1.59 -4.34 6.65
CA ASP A 101 -2.29 -5.04 5.57
C ASP A 101 -2.20 -4.24 4.26
N LEU A 102 -2.40 -2.91 4.35
CA LEU A 102 -2.28 -2.03 3.19
C LEU A 102 -0.85 -1.95 2.62
N GLU A 103 0.18 -1.96 3.47
CA GLU A 103 1.58 -2.00 3.04
C GLU A 103 1.91 -3.33 2.35
N ALA A 104 1.50 -4.46 2.94
CA ALA A 104 1.70 -5.79 2.36
C ALA A 104 1.00 -5.94 1.00
N LEU A 105 -0.17 -5.31 0.85
CA LEU A 105 -0.89 -5.20 -0.41
C LEU A 105 -0.36 -4.07 -1.30
N GLY A 106 0.71 -3.36 -0.91
CA GLY A 106 1.34 -2.30 -1.71
C GLY A 106 0.49 -1.05 -1.97
N PHE A 107 -0.60 -0.82 -1.22
CA PHE A 107 -1.47 0.36 -1.38
C PHE A 107 -0.84 1.67 -0.92
N LEU A 108 0.22 1.59 -0.12
CA LEU A 108 0.93 2.75 0.42
C LEU A 108 2.10 3.18 -0.48
N GLY A 109 2.32 2.54 -1.62
CA GLY A 109 3.32 2.95 -2.62
C GLY A 109 3.17 4.41 -3.09
N ASN A 110 4.28 5.00 -3.54
CA ASN A 110 4.30 6.34 -4.13
C ASN A 110 3.84 6.23 -5.60
N ASN A 111 2.54 6.03 -5.82
CA ASN A 111 1.93 6.23 -7.14
C ASN A 111 1.66 7.72 -7.36
#